data_AF-A0A7S3QDV6-F1
#
_entry.id   AF-A0A7S3QDV6-F1
#
_cell.length_a   1.000
_cell.length_b   1.000
_cell.length_c   1.000
_cell.angle_alpha   90.00
_cell.angle_beta   90.00
_cell.angle_gamma   90.00
#
_symmetry.space_group_name_H-M   'P 1'
#
loop_
_entity.id
_entity.type
_entity.pdbx_description
1 polymer ?
#
loop_
_entity_poly.entity_id
_entity_poly.type
_entity_poly.pdbx_seq_one_letter_code
_entity_poly.pdbx_strand_id
1 'polypeptide(L)'
;DTCRTTSPSVAPSSAPSVSQQPSDYICEDKTSLFYLKTNDNGIEIFKDCDWLRNRPPDRQENLCARTASSKKPLAKDVCPFTCDTCRTTSPSVAPSSAPSSEPSL
;
A
#
# COMPACT_ATOMS: atom_id res chain seq x y z
N ASP A 1 -37.44 1.89 53.74
CA ASP A 1 -38.28 1.05 52.87
C ASP A 1 -38.64 1.89 51.65
N THR A 2 -38.25 1.66 50.40
CA THR A 2 -37.63 0.55 49.66
C THR A 2 -36.98 1.18 48.40
N CYS A 3 -35.67 1.02 48.15
CA CYS A 3 -35.07 1.46 46.88
C CYS A 3 -35.19 0.31 45.86
N ARG A 4 -35.99 0.52 44.82
CA ARG A 4 -36.42 -0.52 43.87
C ARG A 4 -35.34 -0.76 42.81
N THR A 5 -34.71 -1.93 42.88
CA THR A 5 -33.89 -2.54 41.84
C THR A 5 -34.59 -2.53 40.49
N THR A 6 -33.97 -1.98 39.46
CA THR A 6 -34.27 -2.36 38.07
C THR A 6 -32.99 -2.49 37.22
N SER A 7 -32.82 -3.71 36.72
CA SER A 7 -32.15 -4.11 35.48
C SER A 7 -30.63 -3.89 35.31
N PRO A 8 -29.81 -4.95 35.42
CA PRO A 8 -28.45 -4.90 34.90
C PRO A 8 -28.49 -4.96 33.37
N SER A 9 -28.28 -3.83 32.69
CA SER A 9 -27.95 -3.84 31.25
C SER A 9 -26.46 -4.15 31.09
N VAL A 10 -26.16 -5.43 31.17
CA VAL A 10 -24.89 -5.97 30.66
C VAL A 10 -24.94 -5.86 29.14
N ALA A 11 -24.18 -4.92 28.61
CA ALA A 11 -23.43 -5.16 27.39
C ALA A 11 -22.09 -4.43 27.54
N PRO A 12 -20.95 -5.14 27.64
CA PRO A 12 -19.69 -4.50 27.29
C PRO A 12 -19.85 -3.95 25.87
N SER A 13 -19.44 -2.72 25.66
CA SER A 13 -19.34 -2.13 24.32
C SER A 13 -18.19 -2.85 23.60
N SER A 14 -18.44 -4.09 23.21
CA SER A 14 -17.61 -4.89 22.31
C SER A 14 -17.87 -4.40 20.88
N ALA A 15 -17.92 -3.09 20.67
CA ALA A 15 -17.49 -2.58 19.39
C ALA A 15 -16.00 -2.95 19.36
N PRO A 16 -15.50 -3.71 18.37
CA PRO A 16 -14.10 -3.61 18.10
C PRO A 16 -13.89 -2.12 17.80
N SER A 17 -13.27 -1.38 18.73
CA SER A 17 -12.41 -0.27 18.32
C SER A 17 -11.39 -0.94 17.43
N VAL A 18 -11.75 -1.11 16.16
CA VAL A 18 -10.76 -1.29 15.14
C VAL A 18 -10.12 0.10 15.10
N SER A 19 -9.13 0.28 15.99
CA SER A 19 -7.89 0.95 15.62
C SER A 19 -7.40 0.25 14.36
N GLN A 20 -8.06 0.50 13.23
CA GLN A 20 -7.40 0.41 11.96
C GLN A 20 -6.54 1.65 12.02
N GLN A 21 -5.36 1.48 12.61
CA GLN A 21 -4.24 2.34 12.28
C GLN A 21 -4.37 2.66 10.80
N PRO A 22 -4.26 3.92 10.36
CA PRO A 22 -3.71 4.10 9.04
C PRO A 22 -2.39 3.35 9.12
N SER A 23 -2.30 2.17 8.52
CA SER A 23 -0.99 1.66 8.15
C SER A 23 -0.55 2.68 7.14
N ASP A 24 0.12 3.73 7.62
CA ASP A 24 0.77 4.75 6.84
C ASP A 24 1.42 3.99 5.70
N TYR A 25 0.84 4.10 4.51
CA TYR A 25 1.34 3.37 3.36
C TYR A 25 2.61 4.11 2.97
N ILE A 26 3.69 3.82 3.69
CA ILE A 26 5.01 4.35 3.42
C ILE A 26 5.41 3.66 2.12
N CYS A 27 5.33 4.43 1.04
CA CYS A 27 5.89 3.98 -0.21
C CYS A 27 7.41 4.05 -0.10
N GLU A 28 8.01 2.91 0.19
CA GLU A 28 9.45 2.76 0.28
C GLU A 28 9.89 1.62 -0.63
N ASP A 29 11.13 1.73 -1.09
CA ASP A 29 11.81 0.66 -1.79
C ASP A 29 12.05 -0.53 -0.85
N LYS A 30 11.72 -1.73 -1.31
CA LYS A 30 11.96 -2.94 -0.53
C LYS A 30 13.44 -3.28 -0.59
N THR A 31 13.95 -3.89 0.49
CA THR A 31 15.32 -4.43 0.56
C THR A 31 15.55 -5.68 -0.30
N SER A 32 14.52 -6.14 -1.03
CA SER A 32 14.60 -7.31 -1.91
C SER A 32 15.27 -6.98 -3.23
N LEU A 33 15.68 -8.01 -3.97
CA LEU A 33 16.25 -7.85 -5.32
C LEU A 33 15.18 -8.07 -6.40
N PHE A 34 15.21 -7.27 -7.46
CA PHE A 34 14.42 -7.47 -8.66
C PHE A 34 15.24 -8.18 -9.75
N TYR A 35 14.55 -8.87 -10.65
CA TYR A 35 15.15 -9.53 -11.79
C TYR A 35 15.52 -8.52 -12.89
N LEU A 36 16.81 -8.44 -13.21
CA LEU A 36 17.32 -7.59 -14.27
C LEU A 36 17.29 -8.31 -15.62
N LYS A 37 17.98 -9.44 -15.74
CA LYS A 37 18.08 -10.22 -16.97
C LYS A 37 18.73 -11.58 -16.70
N THR A 38 18.69 -12.47 -17.68
CA THR A 38 19.50 -13.68 -17.71
C THR A 38 20.71 -13.41 -18.60
N ASN A 39 21.90 -13.86 -18.21
CA ASN A 39 23.09 -13.76 -19.06
C ASN A 39 23.14 -14.89 -20.10
N ASP A 40 24.13 -14.86 -20.98
CA ASP A 40 24.33 -15.84 -22.05
C ASP A 40 24.57 -17.28 -21.53
N ASN A 41 24.97 -17.42 -20.27
CA ASN A 41 25.17 -18.71 -19.60
C ASN A 41 23.89 -19.24 -18.92
N GLY A 42 22.75 -18.57 -19.09
CA GLY A 42 21.49 -18.94 -18.42
C GLY A 42 21.41 -18.53 -16.94
N ILE A 43 22.37 -17.73 -16.45
CA ILE A 43 22.41 -17.27 -15.05
C ILE A 43 21.56 -16.02 -14.90
N GLU A 44 20.66 -16.06 -13.93
CA GLU A 44 19.75 -14.98 -13.60
C GLU A 44 20.46 -13.90 -12.77
N ILE A 45 20.37 -12.66 -13.23
CA ILE A 45 20.97 -11.50 -12.57
C ILE A 45 19.87 -10.73 -11.86
N PHE A 46 20.06 -10.56 -10.56
CA PHE A 46 19.19 -9.77 -9.70
C PHE A 46 19.92 -8.51 -9.20
N LYS A 47 19.17 -7.43 -8.97
CA LYS A 47 19.68 -6.13 -8.50
C LYS A 47 18.73 -5.48 -7.49
N ASP A 48 19.29 -4.65 -6.64
CA ASP A 48 18.59 -3.86 -5.62
C ASP A 48 18.18 -2.47 -6.17
N CYS A 49 17.40 -1.74 -5.36
CA CYS A 49 16.88 -0.43 -5.73
C CYS A 49 17.95 0.66 -5.78
N ASP A 50 19.01 0.61 -4.97
CA ASP A 50 20.15 1.54 -5.07
C ASP A 50 20.86 1.39 -6.42
N TRP A 51 21.06 0.14 -6.87
CA TRP A 51 21.65 -0.12 -8.18
C TRP A 51 20.82 0.50 -9.31
N LEU A 52 19.49 0.48 -9.18
CA LEU A 52 18.54 1.04 -10.15
C LEU A 52 18.53 2.57 -10.11
N ARG A 53 18.52 3.17 -8.92
CA ARG A 53 18.58 4.62 -8.70
C ARG A 53 19.86 5.25 -9.27
N ASN A 54 20.94 4.49 -9.33
CA ASN A 54 22.21 4.92 -9.92
C ASN A 54 22.30 4.67 -11.44
N ARG A 55 21.19 4.36 -12.13
CA ARG A 55 21.14 4.19 -13.58
C ARG A 55 20.71 5.47 -14.28
N PRO A 56 21.05 5.61 -15.58
CA PRO A 56 20.48 6.69 -16.39
C PRO A 56 18.95 6.56 -16.45
N PRO A 57 18.22 7.68 -16.58
CA PRO A 57 16.77 7.74 -16.49
C PRO A 57 16.10 6.81 -17.52
N ASP A 58 16.60 6.76 -18.75
CA ASP A 58 16.06 5.87 -19.79
C ASP A 58 16.08 4.40 -19.34
N ARG A 59 17.14 3.99 -18.66
CA ARG A 59 17.29 2.60 -18.20
C ARG A 59 16.39 2.32 -17.00
N GLN A 60 16.22 3.30 -16.12
CA GLN A 60 15.30 3.19 -15.00
C GLN A 60 13.87 3.04 -15.50
N GLU A 61 13.44 3.92 -16.42
CA GLU A 61 12.12 3.86 -17.05
C GLU A 61 11.87 2.50 -17.72
N ASN A 62 12.81 2.01 -18.53
CA ASN A 62 12.69 0.71 -19.19
C ASN A 62 12.53 -0.46 -18.19
N LEU A 63 13.21 -0.42 -17.05
CA LEU A 63 13.10 -1.46 -16.03
C LEU A 63 11.80 -1.36 -15.23
N CYS A 64 11.36 -0.14 -14.91
CA CYS A 64 10.11 0.13 -14.22
C CYS A 64 8.88 -0.17 -15.09
N ALA A 65 8.96 0.08 -16.40
CA ALA A 65 7.89 -0.21 -17.36
C ALA A 65 7.72 -1.71 -17.68
N ARG A 66 8.63 -2.57 -17.20
CA ARG A 66 8.60 -4.00 -17.51
C ARG A 66 7.34 -4.65 -16.91
N THR A 67 6.65 -5.45 -17.72
CA THR A 67 5.42 -6.15 -17.34
C THR A 67 5.56 -7.66 -17.40
N ALA A 68 6.45 -8.17 -18.24
CA ALA A 68 6.68 -9.59 -18.43
C ALA A 68 7.86 -10.06 -17.56
N SER A 69 7.56 -10.97 -16.63
CA SER A 69 8.53 -11.81 -15.94
C SER A 69 7.79 -13.05 -15.47
N SER A 70 8.16 -14.23 -15.99
CA SER A 70 7.37 -15.46 -15.85
C SER A 70 7.21 -16.02 -14.44
N LYS A 71 7.66 -15.30 -13.40
CA LYS A 71 7.50 -15.53 -11.94
C LYS A 71 8.47 -14.69 -11.07
N LYS A 72 9.27 -13.79 -11.67
CA LYS A 72 10.35 -13.09 -10.94
C LYS A 72 9.93 -11.67 -10.56
N PRO A 73 10.37 -11.18 -9.39
CA PRO A 73 10.07 -9.82 -8.94
C PRO A 73 10.58 -8.79 -9.96
N LEU A 74 9.72 -7.85 -10.33
CA LEU A 74 10.04 -6.75 -11.25
C LEU A 74 10.48 -5.51 -10.46
N ALA A 75 11.19 -4.59 -11.14
CA ALA A 75 11.65 -3.35 -10.53
C ALA A 75 10.51 -2.54 -9.91
N LYS A 76 9.37 -2.39 -10.60
CA LYS A 76 8.20 -1.66 -10.08
C LYS A 76 7.55 -2.26 -8.82
N ASP A 77 7.71 -3.57 -8.60
CA ASP A 77 7.10 -4.27 -7.46
C ASP A 77 8.02 -4.26 -6.23
N VAL A 78 9.34 -4.20 -6.49
CA VAL A 78 10.40 -4.19 -5.47
C VAL A 78 10.75 -2.77 -5.08
N CYS A 79 10.87 -1.88 -6.05
CA CYS A 79 11.33 -0.51 -5.91
C CYS A 79 10.23 0.48 -6.31
N PRO A 80 9.06 0.49 -5.64
CA PRO A 80 7.95 1.34 -6.02
C PRO A 80 8.26 2.84 -5.85
N PHE A 81 9.18 3.21 -4.95
CA PHE A 81 9.60 4.59 -4.76
C PHE A 81 10.58 5.00 -5.86
N THR A 82 11.61 4.20 -6.13
CA THR A 82 12.54 4.46 -7.24
C THR A 82 11.84 4.45 -8.59
N CYS A 83 10.80 3.63 -8.78
CA CYS A 83 10.03 3.58 -10.02
C CYS A 83 8.88 4.59 -10.08
N ASP A 84 8.66 5.40 -9.03
CA ASP A 84 7.50 6.28 -8.89
C ASP A 84 6.15 5.56 -9.12
N THR A 85 6.11 4.24 -8.86
CA THR A 85 4.91 3.40 -8.97
C THR A 85 4.19 3.22 -7.64
N CYS A 86 4.57 4.00 -6.63
CA CYS A 86 3.79 4.22 -5.43
C CYS A 86 2.32 4.41 -5.83
N ARG A 87 1.47 3.43 -5.54
CA ARG A 87 0.04 3.65 -5.71
C ARG A 87 -0.32 4.76 -4.73
N THR A 88 -0.60 5.95 -5.24
CA THR A 88 -1.49 6.91 -4.57
C THR A 88 -2.89 6.30 -4.62
N THR A 89 -3.09 5.16 -3.97
CA THR A 89 -4.34 4.99 -3.24
C THR A 89 -4.24 6.01 -2.11
N SER A 90 -4.56 7.28 -2.44
CA SER A 90 -5.45 8.00 -1.55
C SER A 90 -6.52 6.98 -1.19
N PRO A 91 -6.85 6.74 0.10
CA PRO A 91 -8.16 6.18 0.35
C PRO A 91 -9.08 7.07 -0.48
N SER A 92 -9.81 6.47 -1.42
CA SER A 92 -10.87 7.16 -2.12
C SER A 92 -11.92 7.44 -1.06
N VAL A 93 -11.65 8.42 -0.19
CA VAL A 93 -12.69 9.31 0.30
C VAL A 93 -13.25 9.89 -0.97
N ALA A 94 -14.27 9.21 -1.50
CA ALA A 94 -15.16 9.80 -2.46
C ALA A 94 -15.45 11.21 -1.92
N PRO A 95 -15.29 12.29 -2.71
CA PRO A 95 -15.93 13.53 -2.34
C PRO A 95 -17.42 13.28 -2.53
N SER A 96 -18.06 12.61 -1.57
CA SER A 96 -19.52 12.58 -1.50
C SER A 96 -19.91 13.89 -0.84
N SER A 97 -19.83 14.93 -1.65
CA SER A 97 -20.47 16.21 -1.45
C SER A 97 -21.98 15.96 -1.35
N ALA A 98 -22.46 15.59 -0.16
CA ALA A 98 -23.87 15.76 0.18
C ALA A 98 -23.98 17.13 0.87
N PRO A 99 -24.59 18.14 0.24
CA PRO A 99 -24.88 19.39 0.91
C PRO A 99 -25.87 19.14 2.05
N SER A 100 -25.57 19.77 3.19
CA SER A 100 -26.47 19.90 4.34
C SER A 100 -27.73 20.66 3.94
N SER A 101 -28.89 19.99 3.91
CA SER A 101 -30.27 20.52 3.89
C SER A 101 -31.17 19.28 4.05
N GLU A 102 -32.12 19.09 4.97
CA GLU A 102 -33.08 19.99 5.66
C GLU A 102 -33.89 19.13 6.67
N PRO A 103 -35.01 19.61 7.27
CA PRO A 103 -35.17 20.21 8.60
C PRO A 103 -35.70 19.25 9.69
N SER A 104 -35.60 19.70 10.94
CA SER A 104 -36.29 19.08 12.09
C SER A 104 -37.81 19.30 12.01
N LEU A 105 -38.58 18.23 12.25
CA LEU A 105 -39.99 18.28 12.67
C LEU A 105 -40.15 17.59 14.02
#